data_AF-A0A7X7AN41-F1
#
_entry.id   AF-A0A7X7AN41-F1
#
_cell.length_a   1.000
_cell.length_b   1.000
_cell.length_c   1.000
_cell.angle_alpha   90.00
_cell.angle_beta   90.00
_cell.angle_gamma   90.00
#
_symmetry.space_group_name_H-M   'P 1'
#
loop_
_entity.id
_entity.type
_entity.pdbx_description
1 polymer ?
#
loop_
_entity_poly.entity_id
_entity_poly.type
_entity_poly.pdbx_seq_one_letter_code
_entity_poly.pdbx_strand_id
1 'polypeptide(L)'
;VITSQKSVIEKDDLLEMIKPQVQTSFEITEIVPLKEAVEEIERQLLQKAMAKYKTTRAAAKALKVNQSTVVKKLKKLRQCPH
;
A
#
# COMPACT_ATOMS: atom_id res chain seq x y z
N VAL A 1 -8.98 23.04 27.18
CA VAL A 1 -9.56 21.96 28.00
C VAL A 1 -9.98 20.84 27.08
N ILE A 2 -9.34 19.67 27.16
CA ILE A 2 -9.73 18.49 26.39
C ILE A 2 -10.77 17.75 27.24
N THR A 3 -12.04 17.84 26.87
CA THR A 3 -13.13 17.17 27.57
C THR A 3 -13.34 15.78 26.99
N SER A 4 -12.71 14.77 27.59
CA SER A 4 -12.96 13.34 27.29
C SER A 4 -13.70 12.69 28.46
N GLN A 5 -14.72 11.88 28.17
CA GLN A 5 -15.63 11.26 29.16
C GLN A 5 -15.04 10.02 29.86
N LYS A 6 -13.71 9.81 29.82
CA LYS A 6 -13.04 8.70 30.52
C LYS A 6 -11.71 9.17 31.11
N SER A 7 -11.59 8.98 32.42
CA SER A 7 -10.55 9.55 33.30
C SER A 7 -9.24 8.75 33.35
N VAL A 8 -8.97 7.87 32.38
CA VAL A 8 -7.71 7.12 32.29
C VAL A 8 -7.33 7.04 30.82
N ILE A 9 -6.21 7.67 30.46
CA ILE A 9 -5.59 7.57 29.14
C ILE A 9 -4.46 6.56 29.30
N GLU A 10 -4.61 5.36 28.72
CA GLU A 10 -3.56 4.36 28.72
C GLU A 10 -2.55 4.68 27.61
N LYS A 11 -1.28 4.28 27.76
CA LYS A 11 -0.21 4.59 26.80
C LYS A 11 -0.55 4.15 25.37
N ASP A 12 -1.40 3.14 25.24
CA ASP A 12 -1.88 2.63 23.96
C ASP A 12 -2.85 3.58 23.23
N ASP A 13 -3.63 4.40 23.96
CA ASP A 13 -4.53 5.39 23.35
C ASP A 13 -3.74 6.52 22.67
N LEU A 14 -2.58 6.88 23.23
CA LEU A 14 -1.68 7.89 22.65
C LEU A 14 -1.00 7.39 21.39
N LEU A 15 -0.73 6.08 21.31
CA LEU A 15 -0.13 5.45 20.13
C LEU A 15 -1.08 5.48 18.93
N GLU A 16 -2.40 5.47 19.13
CA GLU A 16 -3.35 5.62 18.02
C GLU A 16 -3.33 7.02 17.38
N MET A 17 -3.07 8.07 18.16
CA MET A 17 -3.00 9.44 17.65
C MET A 17 -1.68 9.76 16.95
N ILE A 18 -0.59 9.08 17.36
CA ILE A 18 0.76 9.27 16.82
C ILE A 18 1.07 8.25 15.71
N LYS A 19 0.23 7.22 15.50
CA LYS A 19 0.33 6.38 14.30
C LYS A 19 0.39 7.34 13.11
N PRO A 20 1.50 7.37 12.34
CA PRO A 20 1.50 8.11 11.11
C PRO A 20 0.36 7.49 10.30
N GLN A 21 -0.72 8.24 10.13
CA GLN A 21 -1.72 7.96 9.13
C GLN A 21 -0.87 7.84 7.87
N VAL A 22 -0.65 6.62 7.37
CA VAL A 22 0.13 6.40 6.15
C VAL A 22 -0.73 6.96 5.03
N GLN A 23 -0.70 8.29 4.89
CA GLN A 23 -1.24 9.01 3.76
C GLN A 23 -0.24 8.74 2.65
N THR A 24 -0.48 7.67 1.89
CA THR A 24 0.13 7.52 0.58
C THR A 24 -0.47 8.60 -0.32
N SER A 25 0.04 9.83 -0.20
CA SER A 25 -0.13 10.86 -1.22
C SER A 25 0.76 10.47 -2.41
N PHE A 26 0.15 10.34 -3.58
CA PHE A 26 0.89 10.20 -4.84
C PHE A 26 0.90 11.58 -5.48
N GLU A 27 2.04 12.27 -5.41
CA GLU A 27 2.22 13.56 -6.06
C GLU A 27 2.76 13.33 -7.46
N ILE A 28 1.97 13.69 -8.48
CA ILE A 28 2.40 13.68 -9.87
C ILE A 28 3.07 15.04 -10.12
N THR A 29 4.40 15.07 -10.14
CA THR A 29 5.20 16.30 -10.33
C THR A 29 5.24 16.74 -11.79
N GLU A 30 5.12 15.80 -12.73
CA GLU A 30 5.19 16.04 -14.17
C GLU A 30 4.17 15.18 -14.92
N ILE A 31 3.74 15.65 -16.10
CA ILE A 31 2.83 14.89 -16.96
C ILE A 31 3.58 13.69 -17.52
N VAL A 32 3.27 12.52 -16.98
CA VAL A 32 3.70 11.22 -17.50
C VAL A 32 2.56 10.57 -18.29
N PRO A 33 2.85 9.75 -19.31
CA PRO A 33 1.82 8.96 -19.98
C PRO A 33 1.01 8.14 -18.98
N LEU A 34 -0.31 8.17 -19.10
CA LEU A 34 -1.23 7.49 -18.16
C LEU A 34 -0.85 6.02 -17.94
N LYS A 35 -0.37 5.36 -19.00
CA LYS A 35 0.07 3.98 -18.95
C LYS A 35 1.26 3.77 -17.99
N GLU A 36 2.23 4.67 -18.01
CA GLU A 36 3.42 4.60 -17.14
C GLU A 36 3.05 4.90 -15.69
N ALA A 37 2.21 5.90 -15.45
CA ALA A 37 1.71 6.21 -14.11
C ALA A 37 0.99 5.02 -13.47
N VAL A 38 0.10 4.37 -14.24
CA VAL A 38 -0.62 3.19 -13.78
C VAL A 38 0.34 2.04 -13.52
N GLU A 39 1.32 1.80 -14.39
CA GLU A 39 2.31 0.73 -14.20
C GLU A 39 3.15 0.94 -12.94
N GLU A 40 3.58 2.16 -12.64
CA GLU A 40 4.37 2.46 -11.44
C GLU A 40 3.54 2.32 -10.15
N ILE A 41 2.29 2.81 -10.15
CA ILE A 41 1.38 2.63 -9.01
C ILE A 41 1.11 1.14 -8.76
N GLU A 42 0.83 0.38 -9.83
CA GLU A 42 0.62 -1.06 -9.74
C GLU A 42 1.86 -1.77 -9.20
N ARG A 43 3.05 -1.39 -9.66
CA ARG A 43 4.34 -1.93 -9.19
C ARG A 43 4.50 -1.72 -7.70
N GLN A 44 4.28 -0.50 -7.22
CA GLN A 44 4.41 -0.17 -5.79
C GLN A 44 3.39 -0.92 -4.93
N LEU A 45 2.14 -1.01 -5.38
CA LEU A 45 1.10 -1.80 -4.70
C LEU A 45 1.45 -3.28 -4.64
N LEU A 46 1.95 -3.86 -5.73
CA LEU A 46 2.36 -5.25 -5.78
C LEU A 46 3.53 -5.52 -4.84
N GLN A 47 4.54 -4.66 -4.82
CA GLN A 47 5.68 -4.78 -3.91
C GLN A 47 5.26 -4.70 -2.44
N LYS A 48 4.43 -3.70 -2.08
CA LYS A 48 3.89 -3.56 -0.71
C LYS A 48 3.05 -4.78 -0.30
N ALA A 49 2.21 -5.28 -1.20
CA ALA A 49 1.40 -6.47 -0.94
C ALA A 49 2.28 -7.73 -0.76
N MET A 50 3.30 -7.91 -1.60
CA MET A 50 4.21 -9.04 -1.48
C MET A 50 5.06 -8.98 -0.22
N ALA A 51 5.55 -7.80 0.16
CA ALA A 51 6.27 -7.59 1.40
C ALA A 51 5.43 -7.92 2.64
N LYS A 52 4.13 -7.55 2.62
CA LYS A 52 3.21 -7.77 3.74
C LYS A 52 2.66 -9.19 3.82
N TYR A 53 2.31 -9.82 2.69
CA TYR A 53 1.55 -11.07 2.65
C TYR A 53 2.35 -12.30 2.24
N LYS A 54 3.61 -12.16 1.79
CA LYS A 54 4.60 -13.20 1.42
C LYS A 54 4.20 -14.18 0.31
N THR A 55 2.91 -14.39 0.08
CA THR A 55 2.36 -15.32 -0.91
C THR A 55 1.52 -14.58 -1.94
N THR A 56 1.57 -15.05 -3.18
CA THR A 56 0.80 -14.46 -4.29
C THR A 56 -0.70 -14.58 -4.08
N ARG A 57 -1.17 -15.67 -3.44
CA ARG A 57 -2.58 -15.87 -3.10
C ARG A 57 -3.08 -14.84 -2.08
N ALA A 58 -2.31 -14.59 -1.01
CA ALA A 58 -2.69 -13.62 0.01
C ALA A 58 -2.58 -12.17 -0.52
N ALA A 59 -1.56 -11.86 -1.30
CA ALA A 59 -1.44 -10.57 -1.99
C ALA A 59 -2.62 -10.32 -2.95
N ALA A 60 -3.03 -11.33 -3.72
CA ALA A 60 -4.19 -11.24 -4.62
C ALA A 60 -5.49 -10.97 -3.86
N LYS A 61 -5.69 -11.64 -2.72
CA LYS A 61 -6.85 -11.41 -1.85
C LYS A 61 -6.85 -9.98 -1.28
N ALA A 62 -5.71 -9.47 -0.86
CA ALA A 62 -5.58 -8.12 -0.31
C ALA A 62 -5.81 -7.03 -1.36
N LEU A 63 -5.29 -7.23 -2.57
CA LEU A 63 -5.45 -6.33 -3.71
C LEU A 63 -6.78 -6.51 -4.45
N LYS A 64 -7.64 -7.45 -4.02
CA LYS A 64 -8.92 -7.79 -4.66
C LYS A 64 -8.82 -8.07 -6.16
N VAL A 65 -7.75 -8.75 -6.56
CA VAL A 65 -7.49 -9.16 -7.95
C VAL A 65 -7.32 -10.67 -8.03
N ASN A 66 -7.42 -11.23 -9.23
CA ASN A 66 -7.14 -12.65 -9.44
C ASN A 66 -5.67 -12.97 -9.19
N GLN A 67 -5.41 -14.16 -8.61
CA GLN A 67 -4.05 -14.66 -8.38
C GLN A 67 -3.23 -14.70 -9.68
N SER A 68 -3.85 -15.12 -10.80
CA SER A 68 -3.22 -15.16 -12.12
C SER A 68 -2.78 -13.78 -12.62
N THR A 69 -3.51 -12.72 -12.27
CA THR A 69 -3.14 -11.33 -12.58
C THR A 69 -1.89 -10.91 -11.79
N VAL A 70 -1.83 -11.24 -10.50
CA VAL A 70 -0.65 -10.95 -9.66
C VAL A 70 0.58 -11.68 -10.16
N VAL A 71 0.46 -12.96 -10.52
CA VAL A 71 1.57 -13.77 -11.05
C VAL A 71 2.10 -13.19 -12.36
N LYS A 72 1.20 -12.83 -13.30
CA LYS A 72 1.58 -12.19 -14.57
C LYS A 72 2.29 -10.85 -14.35
N LYS A 73 1.74 -10.00 -13.49
CA LYS A 73 2.35 -8.69 -13.16
C LYS A 73 3.70 -8.85 -12.47
N LEU A 74 3.85 -9.78 -11.52
CA LEU A 74 5.14 -10.06 -10.86
C LEU A 74 6.20 -10.56 -11.85
N LYS A 75 5.81 -11.43 -12.79
CA LYS A 75 6.73 -11.91 -13.83
C LYS A 75 7.19 -10.75 -14.73
N LYS A 76 6.27 -9.86 -15.13
CA LYS A 76 6.60 -8.66 -15.91
C LYS A 76 7.58 -7.75 -15.17
N LEU A 77 7.37 -7.52 -13.88
CA LEU A 77 8.26 -6.70 -13.04
C LEU A 77 9.69 -7.25 -12.93
N ARG A 78 9.87 -8.57 -12.96
CA ARG A 78 11.20 -9.20 -12.92
C ARG A 78 11.93 -9.18 -14.27
N GLN A 79 11.20 -8.99 -15.36
CA GLN A 79 11.72 -9.13 -16.73
C GLN A 79 12.13 -7.81 -17.38
N CYS A 80 11.73 -6.67 -16.80
CA CYS A 80 12.19 -5.36 -17.22
C CYS A 80 12.99 -4.72 -16.07
N PRO A 81 14.32 -4.93 -16.01
CA PRO A 81 15.17 -3.98 -15.29
C PRO A 81 15.09 -2.65 -16.07
N HIS A 82 14.82 -1.56 -15.37
CA HIS A 82 14.94 -0.22 -15.93
C HIS A 82 16.42 0.11 -16.12
#